data_AF-A0A9P7E224-F1
#
_entry.id   AF-A0A9P7E224-F1
#
_cell.length_a   1.000
_cell.length_b   1.000
_cell.length_c   1.000
_cell.angle_alpha   90.00
_cell.angle_beta   90.00
_cell.angle_gamma   90.00
#
_symmetry.space_group_name_H-M   'P 1'
#
loop_
_entity.id
_entity.type
_entity.pdbx_description
1 polymer ?
#
loop_
_entity_poly.entity_id
_entity_poly.type
_entity_poly.pdbx_seq_one_letter_code
_entity_poly.pdbx_strand_id
1 'polypeptide(L)'
;MKYEGNLLLFINTHSDTKTGDLVVSSDLKHSGSVWICELIENYIGDHHLAAAAQAIASINSKPGVGSCTHGLIVCTCGATGRVPKSAELLKSLIKNDIFDFVLTFAGIYIMDTIIAPALTWFIENVYIYDMKIWDALEQSFSEDLHALKQAPVMLAFANIYVDLNNTHECVVDSQVLMYSNLLDGGPWGLDIFCCLNAKCGSPSYNIIFRHCSKQYYGRYWLKTNIRYTCLQCHITNKAITTPKWIFLAWSQNFGCIWYQ
;
A
#
# COMPACT_ATOMS: atom_id res chain seq x y z
N MET A 1 24.32 16.68 -13.37
CA MET A 1 24.67 16.32 -11.98
C MET A 1 24.76 14.80 -11.90
N LYS A 2 25.82 14.24 -11.31
CA LYS A 2 25.85 12.82 -10.91
C LYS A 2 25.33 12.77 -9.49
N TYR A 3 24.13 12.23 -9.31
CA TYR A 3 23.58 12.02 -7.96
C TYR A 3 24.12 10.68 -7.46
N GLU A 4 24.86 10.70 -6.35
CA GLU A 4 25.39 9.53 -5.67
C GLU A 4 24.74 9.48 -4.29
N GLY A 5 23.66 8.71 -4.11
CA GLY A 5 23.02 8.55 -2.80
C GLY A 5 21.56 8.12 -2.84
N ASN A 6 21.04 7.85 -1.65
CA ASN A 6 19.63 7.56 -1.40
C ASN A 6 18.70 8.61 -2.03
N LEU A 7 17.64 8.17 -2.68
CA LEU A 7 16.61 9.03 -3.26
C LEU A 7 15.26 8.71 -2.61
N LEU A 8 14.54 9.75 -2.22
CA LEU A 8 13.15 9.64 -1.84
C LEU A 8 12.35 10.69 -2.61
N LEU A 9 11.44 10.23 -3.47
CA LEU A 9 10.47 11.11 -4.11
C LEU A 9 9.17 11.09 -3.30
N PHE A 10 8.68 12.28 -2.93
CA PHE A 10 7.41 12.45 -2.25
C PHE A 10 6.44 13.20 -3.16
N ILE A 11 5.30 12.56 -3.46
CA ILE A 11 4.22 13.14 -4.27
C ILE A 11 3.02 13.34 -3.36
N ASN A 12 2.58 14.59 -3.19
CA ASN A 12 1.32 14.93 -2.53
C ASN A 12 0.33 15.46 -3.57
N THR A 13 -0.73 14.71 -3.85
CA THR A 13 -1.73 15.07 -4.86
C THR A 13 -3.12 14.47 -4.58
N HIS A 14 -4.08 14.70 -5.46
CA HIS A 14 -5.37 14.01 -5.46
C HIS A 14 -5.35 12.87 -6.47
N SER A 15 -6.22 11.89 -6.28
CA SER A 15 -6.48 10.86 -7.30
C SER A 15 -7.95 10.74 -7.63
N ASP A 16 -8.23 10.42 -8.89
CA ASP A 16 -9.58 10.09 -9.32
C ASP A 16 -10.04 8.80 -8.63
N THR A 17 -11.19 8.85 -7.96
CA THR A 17 -11.66 7.71 -7.15
C THR A 17 -12.00 6.48 -8.00
N LYS A 18 -12.36 6.66 -9.28
CA LYS A 18 -12.76 5.58 -10.17
C LYS A 18 -11.55 4.93 -10.84
N THR A 19 -10.57 5.72 -11.29
CA THR A 19 -9.41 5.20 -12.03
C THR A 19 -8.17 5.02 -11.18
N GLY A 20 -8.06 5.73 -10.05
CA GLY A 20 -6.86 5.78 -9.20
C GLY A 20 -5.76 6.68 -9.77
N ASP A 21 -6.00 7.30 -10.93
CA ASP A 21 -5.04 8.16 -11.63
C ASP A 21 -4.80 9.46 -10.86
N LEU A 22 -3.58 10.00 -10.98
CA LEU A 22 -3.18 11.21 -10.27
C LEU A 22 -3.71 12.45 -10.98
N VAL A 23 -4.27 13.40 -10.23
CA VAL A 23 -4.75 14.67 -10.77
C VAL A 23 -3.58 15.65 -10.85
N VAL A 24 -3.37 16.26 -12.02
CA VAL A 24 -2.15 17.07 -12.28
C VAL A 24 -2.42 18.56 -12.43
N SER A 25 -3.69 18.99 -12.43
CA SER A 25 -4.04 20.42 -12.40
C SER A 25 -5.32 20.69 -11.60
N SER A 26 -5.32 21.81 -10.89
CA SER A 26 -6.44 22.30 -10.08
C SER A 26 -7.35 23.30 -10.81
N ASP A 27 -7.07 23.60 -12.09
CA ASP A 27 -7.93 24.48 -12.86
C ASP A 27 -9.23 23.74 -13.22
N LEU A 28 -10.32 24.14 -12.55
CA LEU A 28 -11.70 23.62 -12.68
C LEU A 28 -12.24 23.48 -14.12
N LYS A 29 -11.53 24.02 -15.12
CA LYS A 29 -11.88 23.92 -16.54
C LYS A 29 -11.13 22.82 -17.30
N HIS A 30 -9.97 22.37 -16.81
CA HIS A 30 -9.08 21.43 -17.49
C HIS A 30 -8.35 20.51 -16.49
N SER A 31 -9.07 19.98 -15.50
CA SER A 31 -8.53 18.95 -14.60
C SER A 31 -8.29 17.67 -15.38
N GLY A 32 -7.03 17.41 -15.73
CA GLY A 32 -6.57 16.15 -16.31
C GLY A 32 -6.10 15.21 -15.21
N SER A 33 -6.63 13.98 -15.19
CA SER A 33 -6.04 12.87 -14.48
C SER A 33 -5.08 12.15 -15.40
N VAL A 34 -3.85 11.89 -14.95
CA VAL A 34 -2.85 11.16 -15.73
C VAL A 34 -2.32 9.98 -14.93
N TRP A 35 -1.72 9.03 -15.63
CA TRP A 35 -1.09 7.88 -14.98
C TRP A 35 0.15 8.33 -14.21
N ILE A 36 0.47 7.64 -13.11
CA ILE A 36 1.62 8.04 -12.30
C ILE A 36 2.93 8.05 -13.09
N CYS A 37 3.12 7.15 -14.04
CA CYS A 37 4.27 7.14 -14.93
C CYS A 37 4.37 8.45 -15.70
N GLU A 38 3.28 8.89 -16.36
CA GLU A 38 3.22 10.15 -17.10
C GLU A 38 3.48 11.37 -16.20
N LEU A 39 3.03 11.36 -14.94
CA LEU A 39 3.36 12.43 -13.99
C LEU A 39 4.85 12.45 -13.63
N ILE A 40 5.44 11.28 -13.33
CA ILE A 40 6.87 11.18 -13.02
C ILE A 40 7.69 11.59 -14.24
N GLU A 41 7.31 11.15 -15.45
CA GLU A 41 7.93 11.54 -16.72
C GLU A 41 7.83 13.05 -16.95
N ASN A 42 6.67 13.67 -16.69
CA ASN A 42 6.48 15.11 -16.87
C ASN A 42 7.28 15.96 -15.87
N TYR A 43 7.44 15.51 -14.62
CA TYR A 43 8.13 16.29 -13.58
C TYR A 43 9.63 16.00 -13.48
N ILE A 44 10.04 14.75 -13.70
CA ILE A 44 11.44 14.33 -13.60
C ILE A 44 12.09 14.27 -14.99
N GLY A 45 11.35 13.86 -16.02
CA GLY A 45 11.85 13.60 -17.36
C GLY A 45 12.38 12.18 -17.51
N ASP A 46 12.00 11.49 -18.59
CA ASP A 46 12.49 10.14 -18.96
C ASP A 46 14.02 10.03 -18.91
N HIS A 47 14.69 11.06 -19.44
CA HIS A 47 16.14 11.12 -19.49
C HIS A 47 16.76 11.11 -18.08
N HIS A 48 16.09 11.72 -17.10
CA HIS A 48 16.59 11.77 -15.72
C HIS A 48 16.34 10.47 -14.96
N LEU A 49 15.20 9.80 -15.18
CA LEU A 49 14.93 8.48 -14.61
C LEU A 49 15.91 7.43 -15.15
N ALA A 50 16.10 7.39 -16.47
CA ALA A 50 17.06 6.48 -17.10
C ALA A 50 18.51 6.77 -16.66
N ALA A 51 18.89 8.04 -16.57
CA ALA A 51 20.21 8.44 -16.08
C ALA A 51 20.41 8.13 -14.59
N ALA A 52 19.38 8.28 -13.76
CA ALA A 52 19.43 7.88 -12.35
C ALA A 52 19.63 6.36 -12.24
N ALA A 53 18.80 5.56 -12.91
CA ALA A 53 18.91 4.10 -12.90
C ALA A 53 20.31 3.61 -13.35
N GLN A 54 20.86 4.19 -14.43
CA GLN A 54 22.22 3.84 -14.91
C GLN A 54 23.32 4.26 -13.92
N ALA A 55 23.21 5.45 -13.32
CA ALA A 55 24.16 5.91 -12.31
C ALA A 55 24.14 4.99 -11.08
N ILE A 56 22.96 4.55 -10.66
CA ILE A 56 22.74 3.66 -9.52
C ILE A 56 23.29 2.26 -9.78
N ALA A 57 22.99 1.65 -10.93
CA ALA A 57 23.56 0.35 -11.29
C ALA A 57 25.10 0.39 -11.27
N SER A 58 25.67 1.52 -11.71
CA SER A 58 27.12 1.76 -11.64
C SER A 58 27.63 1.93 -10.21
N ILE A 59 26.85 2.50 -9.29
CA ILE A 59 27.21 2.66 -7.87
C ILE A 59 27.14 1.31 -7.14
N ASN A 60 26.06 0.56 -7.30
CA ASN A 60 25.87 -0.75 -6.68
C ASN A 60 26.91 -1.79 -7.17
N SER A 61 27.51 -1.56 -8.34
CA SER A 61 28.63 -2.39 -8.84
C SER A 61 29.99 -2.08 -8.19
N LYS A 62 30.11 -0.98 -7.41
CA LYS A 62 31.38 -0.59 -6.76
C LYS A 62 31.53 -1.26 -5.39
N PRO A 63 32.64 -1.98 -5.15
CA PRO A 63 32.92 -2.54 -3.83
C PRO A 63 33.09 -1.43 -2.77
N GLY A 64 32.39 -1.55 -1.65
CA GLY A 64 32.56 -0.66 -0.48
C GLY A 64 31.61 0.55 -0.43
N VAL A 65 30.72 0.72 -1.42
CA VAL A 65 29.58 1.64 -1.32
C VAL A 65 28.38 0.83 -0.84
N GLY A 66 27.72 1.27 0.24
CA GLY A 66 26.49 0.64 0.72
C GLY A 66 25.39 0.68 -0.33
N SER A 67 24.41 -0.22 -0.25
CA SER A 67 23.26 -0.23 -1.16
C SER A 67 22.52 1.11 -1.09
N CYS A 68 22.34 1.78 -2.23
CA CYS A 68 21.49 2.96 -2.30
C CYS A 68 20.02 2.53 -2.38
N THR A 69 19.17 3.13 -1.55
CA THR A 69 17.73 2.90 -1.54
C THR A 69 16.98 4.04 -2.25
N HIS A 70 16.02 3.66 -3.10
CA HIS A 70 15.18 4.55 -3.88
C HIS A 70 13.72 4.30 -3.52
N GLY A 71 13.09 5.30 -2.96
CA GLY A 71 11.71 5.25 -2.50
C GLY A 71 10.84 6.20 -3.28
N LEU A 72 9.62 5.77 -3.54
CA LEU A 72 8.53 6.63 -3.94
C LEU A 72 7.43 6.59 -2.88
N ILE A 73 7.06 7.74 -2.34
CA ILE A 73 5.88 7.88 -1.49
C ILE A 73 4.83 8.70 -2.23
N VAL A 74 3.66 8.12 -2.41
CA VAL A 74 2.50 8.75 -3.07
C VAL A 74 1.40 8.96 -2.03
N CYS A 75 1.39 10.17 -1.45
CA CYS A 75 0.32 10.62 -0.55
C CYS A 75 -0.81 11.20 -1.40
N THR A 76 -1.93 10.48 -1.51
CA THR A 76 -3.09 10.99 -2.23
C THR A 76 -4.38 10.86 -1.45
N CYS A 77 -5.23 11.88 -1.51
CA CYS A 77 -6.62 11.73 -1.10
C CYS A 77 -7.37 10.98 -2.21
N GLY A 78 -7.32 9.64 -2.21
CA GLY A 78 -8.08 8.83 -3.15
C GLY A 78 -7.54 7.40 -3.33
N ALA A 79 -8.16 6.66 -4.24
CA ALA A 79 -8.10 5.19 -4.29
C ALA A 79 -6.87 4.63 -5.06
N THR A 80 -5.77 5.36 -5.17
CA THR A 80 -4.59 4.97 -5.98
C THR A 80 -4.05 3.58 -5.62
N GLY A 81 -3.90 3.27 -4.32
CA GLY A 81 -3.48 1.94 -3.85
C GLY A 81 -4.58 0.87 -3.89
N ARG A 82 -5.84 1.25 -4.12
CA ARG A 82 -7.01 0.35 -4.10
C ARG A 82 -7.45 -0.08 -5.50
N VAL A 83 -7.22 0.75 -6.51
CA VAL A 83 -7.59 0.41 -7.90
C VAL A 83 -6.53 -0.52 -8.48
N PRO A 84 -6.87 -1.76 -8.89
CA PRO A 84 -5.88 -2.76 -9.32
C PRO A 84 -5.00 -2.27 -10.47
N LYS A 85 -5.57 -1.54 -11.43
CA LYS A 85 -4.82 -0.98 -12.56
C LYS A 85 -3.75 0.02 -12.09
N SER A 86 -4.10 0.92 -11.18
CA SER A 86 -3.19 1.90 -10.60
C SER A 86 -2.10 1.22 -9.75
N ALA A 87 -2.48 0.23 -8.93
CA ALA A 87 -1.54 -0.57 -8.15
C ALA A 87 -0.51 -1.30 -9.05
N GLU A 88 -0.94 -1.89 -10.17
CA GLU A 88 -0.02 -2.53 -11.11
C GLU A 88 0.93 -1.53 -11.80
N LEU A 89 0.46 -0.31 -12.08
CA LEU A 89 1.33 0.75 -12.61
C LEU A 89 2.40 1.16 -11.59
N LEU A 90 2.03 1.34 -10.31
CA LEU A 90 3.01 1.60 -9.24
C LEU A 90 4.01 0.45 -9.11
N LYS A 91 3.53 -0.79 -9.17
CA LYS A 91 4.35 -2.00 -9.14
C LYS A 91 5.31 -2.07 -10.33
N SER A 92 4.91 -1.57 -11.50
CA SER A 92 5.76 -1.54 -12.69
C SER A 92 7.01 -0.66 -12.54
N LEU A 93 6.95 0.39 -11.72
CA LEU A 93 8.09 1.25 -11.44
C LEU A 93 9.23 0.48 -10.76
N ILE A 94 8.87 -0.50 -9.93
CA ILE A 94 9.82 -1.38 -9.25
C ILE A 94 10.32 -2.47 -10.19
N LYS A 95 9.41 -3.06 -10.98
CA LYS A 95 9.78 -4.07 -12.00
C LYS A 95 10.77 -3.54 -13.03
N ASN A 96 10.76 -2.22 -13.27
CA ASN A 96 11.66 -1.53 -14.19
C ASN A 96 12.90 -0.95 -13.48
N ASP A 97 13.18 -1.36 -12.24
CA ASP A 97 14.32 -0.92 -11.43
C ASP A 97 14.42 0.61 -11.26
N ILE A 98 13.28 1.32 -11.26
CA ILE A 98 13.24 2.77 -11.05
C ILE A 98 13.27 3.10 -9.55
N PHE A 99 12.52 2.32 -8.75
CA PHE A 99 12.47 2.45 -7.30
C PHE A 99 12.58 1.07 -6.64
N ASP A 100 13.18 1.01 -5.45
CA ASP A 100 13.22 -0.20 -4.62
C ASP A 100 11.88 -0.45 -3.91
N PHE A 101 11.15 0.63 -3.61
CA PHE A 101 9.79 0.55 -3.10
C PHE A 101 8.89 1.71 -3.55
N VAL A 102 7.60 1.43 -3.56
CA VAL A 102 6.54 2.42 -3.72
C VAL A 102 5.54 2.26 -2.58
N LEU A 103 5.44 3.29 -1.74
CA LEU A 103 4.45 3.38 -0.67
C LEU A 103 3.32 4.31 -1.11
N THR A 104 2.09 3.83 -1.01
CA THR A 104 0.89 4.65 -1.19
C THR A 104 -0.16 4.24 -0.16
N PHE A 105 -1.25 5.00 -0.10
CA PHE A 105 -2.36 4.68 0.78
C PHE A 105 -3.54 4.19 -0.04
N ALA A 106 -4.26 3.22 0.50
CA ALA A 106 -5.44 2.61 -0.10
C ALA A 106 -6.76 3.13 0.52
N GLY A 107 -6.68 4.11 1.43
CA GLY A 107 -7.83 4.83 1.98
C GLY A 107 -8.45 5.83 1.00
N ILE A 108 -9.69 6.25 1.26
CA ILE A 108 -10.41 7.24 0.42
C ILE A 108 -9.93 8.66 0.72
N TYR A 109 -9.45 8.90 1.94
CA TYR A 109 -9.00 10.18 2.42
C TYR A 109 -7.87 9.98 3.42
N ILE A 110 -6.92 10.91 3.43
CA ILE A 110 -5.76 10.91 4.31
C ILE A 110 -5.69 12.27 4.98
N MET A 111 -5.44 12.29 6.28
CA MET A 111 -5.05 13.49 7.00
C MET A 111 -3.54 13.46 7.23
N ASP A 112 -2.80 14.36 6.59
CA ASP A 112 -1.34 14.42 6.69
C ASP A 112 -0.85 14.47 8.14
N THR A 113 -1.55 15.20 9.01
CA THR A 113 -1.22 15.30 10.44
C THR A 113 -1.32 13.99 11.21
N ILE A 114 -2.07 13.01 10.70
CA ILE A 114 -2.28 11.71 11.34
C ILE A 114 -1.25 10.70 10.83
N ILE A 115 -0.94 10.71 9.54
CA ILE A 115 0.01 9.75 8.96
C ILE A 115 1.47 10.19 9.09
N ALA A 116 1.75 11.49 9.25
CA ALA A 116 3.10 12.02 9.25
C ALA A 116 4.03 11.38 10.29
N PRO A 117 3.62 11.16 11.57
CA PRO A 117 4.49 10.51 12.54
C PRO A 117 4.94 9.10 12.13
N ALA A 118 3.98 8.24 11.75
CA ALA A 118 4.27 6.88 11.28
C ALA A 118 5.12 6.87 10.00
N LEU A 119 4.86 7.80 9.08
CA LEU A 119 5.63 7.92 7.85
C LEU A 119 7.07 8.40 8.11
N THR A 120 7.27 9.34 9.03
CA THR A 120 8.62 9.77 9.43
C THR A 120 9.42 8.61 10.00
N TRP A 121 8.84 7.83 10.92
CA TRP A 121 9.51 6.63 11.45
C TRP A 121 9.81 5.59 10.38
N PHE A 122 8.90 5.39 9.41
CA PHE A 122 9.17 4.51 8.29
C PHE A 122 10.40 4.96 7.49
N ILE A 123 10.48 6.25 7.16
CA ILE A 123 11.62 6.82 6.42
C ILE A 123 12.92 6.69 7.24
N GLU A 124 12.89 6.98 8.53
CA GLU A 124 14.06 6.82 9.40
C GLU A 124 14.51 5.35 9.46
N ASN A 125 13.57 4.42 9.63
CA ASN A 125 13.84 2.98 9.66
C ASN A 125 14.47 2.47 8.36
N VAL A 126 14.00 2.93 7.21
CA VAL A 126 14.57 2.53 5.91
C VAL A 126 15.94 3.20 5.66
N TYR A 127 16.04 4.52 5.79
CA TYR A 127 17.20 5.26 5.28
C TYR A 127 18.31 5.48 6.30
N ILE A 128 18.00 5.45 7.61
CA ILE A 128 18.98 5.68 8.68
C ILE A 128 19.34 4.36 9.35
N TYR A 129 18.34 3.54 9.68
CA TYR A 129 18.55 2.28 10.39
C TYR A 129 18.74 1.06 9.47
N ASP A 130 18.66 1.25 8.15
CA ASP A 130 18.87 0.20 7.14
C ASP A 130 18.00 -1.05 7.38
N MET A 131 16.77 -0.82 7.86
CA MET A 131 15.81 -1.89 8.06
C MET A 131 15.23 -2.35 6.73
N LYS A 132 14.87 -3.64 6.65
CA LYS A 132 14.10 -4.16 5.50
C LYS A 132 12.80 -3.37 5.37
N ILE A 133 12.47 -3.01 4.13
CA ILE A 133 11.37 -2.08 3.81
C ILE A 133 10.04 -2.55 4.41
N TRP A 134 9.71 -3.84 4.29
CA TRP A 134 8.49 -4.38 4.91
C TRP A 134 8.50 -4.29 6.44
N ASP A 135 9.60 -4.73 7.07
CA ASP A 135 9.74 -4.71 8.54
C ASP A 135 9.66 -3.27 9.07
N ALA A 136 10.26 -2.31 8.35
CA ALA A 136 10.17 -0.89 8.65
C ALA A 136 8.73 -0.37 8.58
N LEU A 137 7.96 -0.76 7.55
CA LEU A 137 6.55 -0.37 7.41
C LEU A 137 5.73 -0.95 8.58
N GLU A 138 5.89 -2.26 8.80
CA GLU A 138 5.16 -2.98 9.82
C GLU A 138 5.41 -2.41 11.21
N GLN A 139 6.66 -2.12 11.58
CA GLN A 139 6.99 -1.50 12.85
C GLN A 139 6.42 -0.08 12.95
N SER A 140 6.62 0.76 11.93
CA SER A 140 6.28 2.19 12.02
C SER A 140 4.78 2.45 12.03
N PHE A 141 4.01 1.68 11.25
CA PHE A 141 2.56 1.87 11.16
C PHE A 141 1.77 1.00 12.13
N SER A 142 2.25 -0.19 12.50
CA SER A 142 1.48 -1.03 13.41
C SER A 142 1.41 -0.46 14.81
N GLU A 143 2.35 0.39 15.23
CA GLU A 143 2.30 1.09 16.52
C GLU A 143 1.29 2.25 16.50
N ASP A 144 1.05 2.87 15.35
CA ASP A 144 0.07 3.95 15.17
C ASP A 144 -1.27 3.43 14.63
N LEU A 145 -2.11 2.98 15.57
CA LEU A 145 -3.47 2.53 15.29
C LEU A 145 -4.33 3.59 14.60
N HIS A 146 -4.08 4.88 14.86
CA HIS A 146 -4.91 5.94 14.30
C HIS A 146 -4.62 6.13 12.81
N ALA A 147 -3.34 6.11 12.44
CA ALA A 147 -2.91 6.14 11.05
C ALA A 147 -3.49 4.98 10.24
N LEU A 148 -3.31 3.73 10.71
CA LEU A 148 -3.78 2.54 9.98
C LEU A 148 -5.31 2.41 9.92
N LYS A 149 -6.04 3.01 10.87
CA LYS A 149 -7.50 3.09 10.81
C LYS A 149 -8.00 4.02 9.72
N GLN A 150 -7.30 5.14 9.50
CA GLN A 150 -7.71 6.12 8.51
C GLN A 150 -7.24 5.74 7.11
N ALA A 151 -6.00 5.27 7.00
CA ALA A 151 -5.35 5.08 5.72
C ALA A 151 -4.59 3.75 5.72
N PRO A 152 -5.24 2.66 5.27
CA PRO A 152 -4.53 1.44 4.88
C PRO A 152 -3.34 1.78 3.98
N VAL A 153 -2.19 1.14 4.21
CA VAL A 153 -0.96 1.44 3.48
C VAL A 153 -0.66 0.30 2.52
N MET A 154 -0.55 0.61 1.24
CA MET A 154 -0.05 -0.33 0.23
C MET A 154 1.43 -0.06 0.01
N LEU A 155 2.25 -1.10 0.14
CA LEU A 155 3.67 -1.07 -0.16
C LEU A 155 3.94 -2.08 -1.28
N ALA A 156 4.44 -1.58 -2.40
CA ALA A 156 5.07 -2.41 -3.41
C ALA A 156 6.58 -2.37 -3.20
N PHE A 157 7.25 -3.52 -3.31
CA PHE A 157 8.70 -3.64 -3.10
C PHE A 157 9.24 -4.90 -3.79
N ALA A 158 10.54 -4.89 -4.10
CA ALA A 158 11.23 -6.05 -4.63
C ALA A 158 11.71 -6.97 -3.50
N ASN A 159 11.30 -8.23 -3.54
CA ASN A 159 11.89 -9.29 -2.71
C ASN A 159 12.95 -10.03 -3.53
N ILE A 160 14.16 -10.09 -3.01
CA ILE A 160 15.23 -10.90 -3.58
C ILE A 160 15.19 -12.25 -2.89
N TYR A 161 14.71 -13.27 -3.60
CA TYR A 161 14.79 -14.65 -3.17
C TYR A 161 16.08 -15.27 -3.69
N VAL A 162 16.76 -16.03 -2.84
CA VAL A 162 17.87 -16.88 -3.25
C VAL A 162 17.32 -18.29 -3.30
N ASP A 163 17.26 -18.87 -4.49
CA ASP A 163 16.81 -20.25 -4.66
C ASP A 163 17.85 -21.26 -4.15
N LEU A 164 17.51 -22.55 -4.21
CA LEU A 164 18.40 -23.64 -3.80
C LEU A 164 19.69 -23.75 -4.65
N ASN A 165 19.73 -23.09 -5.81
CA ASN A 165 20.86 -23.08 -6.74
C ASN A 165 21.71 -21.81 -6.61
N ASN A 166 21.48 -20.97 -5.58
CA ASN A 166 22.05 -19.62 -5.45
C ASN A 166 21.71 -18.67 -6.60
N THR A 167 20.64 -18.95 -7.34
CA THR A 167 20.09 -18.01 -8.32
C THR A 167 19.25 -16.98 -7.58
N HIS A 168 19.53 -15.71 -7.84
CA HIS A 168 18.78 -14.59 -7.29
C HIS A 168 17.55 -14.35 -8.17
N GLU A 169 16.36 -14.59 -7.63
CA GLU A 169 15.09 -14.23 -8.25
C GLU A 169 14.56 -12.95 -7.60
N CYS A 170 14.40 -11.89 -8.39
CA CYS A 170 13.73 -10.67 -7.95
C CYS A 170 12.23 -10.80 -8.22
N VAL A 171 11.44 -10.90 -7.16
CA VAL A 171 9.98 -10.94 -7.24
C VAL A 171 9.44 -9.63 -6.68
N VAL A 172 8.78 -8.84 -7.52
CA VAL A 172 8.09 -7.65 -7.07
C VAL A 172 6.75 -8.04 -6.50
N ASP A 173 6.53 -7.73 -5.22
CA ASP A 173 5.28 -7.96 -4.51
C ASP A 173 4.63 -6.64 -4.14
N SER A 174 3.32 -6.71 -3.87
CA SER A 174 2.54 -5.65 -3.27
C SER A 174 1.88 -6.22 -2.04
N GLN A 175 1.94 -5.50 -0.93
CA GLN A 175 1.31 -5.88 0.32
C GLN A 175 0.56 -4.69 0.88
N VAL A 176 -0.60 -4.92 1.47
CA VAL A 176 -1.40 -3.89 2.13
C VAL A 176 -1.41 -4.15 3.63
N LEU A 177 -0.95 -3.17 4.41
CA LEU A 177 -1.01 -3.16 5.87
C LEU A 177 -2.18 -2.31 6.33
N MET A 178 -2.94 -2.77 7.32
CA MET A 178 -4.13 -2.06 7.77
C MET A 178 -4.62 -2.51 9.14
N TYR A 179 -5.46 -1.68 9.75
CA TYR A 179 -6.14 -2.03 10.98
C TYR A 179 -7.50 -2.67 10.72
N SER A 180 -7.66 -3.90 11.18
CA SER A 180 -8.90 -4.66 11.07
C SER A 180 -9.78 -4.53 12.31
N ASN A 181 -11.04 -4.16 12.07
CA ASN A 181 -12.01 -3.89 13.12
C ASN A 181 -13.46 -4.09 12.63
N LEU A 182 -14.30 -4.78 13.41
CA LEU A 182 -15.73 -4.90 13.13
C LEU A 182 -16.52 -3.59 13.36
N LEU A 183 -16.18 -2.82 14.39
CA LEU A 183 -16.84 -1.55 14.76
C LEU A 183 -16.68 -0.49 13.66
N ASP A 184 -15.49 -0.43 13.05
CA ASP A 184 -15.18 0.53 11.98
C ASP A 184 -15.61 0.00 10.60
N GLY A 185 -16.34 -1.13 10.54
CA GLY A 185 -16.90 -1.68 9.30
C GLY A 185 -15.89 -2.36 8.37
N GLY A 186 -14.65 -2.56 8.81
CA GLY A 186 -13.57 -3.19 8.03
C GLY A 186 -13.06 -4.48 8.68
N PRO A 187 -13.90 -5.52 8.85
CA PRO A 187 -13.35 -6.80 9.26
C PRO A 187 -12.38 -7.29 8.21
N TRP A 188 -11.22 -7.77 8.65
CA TRP A 188 -10.07 -8.18 7.84
C TRP A 188 -9.73 -7.30 6.64
N GLY A 189 -10.00 -5.99 6.70
CA GLY A 189 -9.71 -5.16 5.52
C GLY A 189 -10.64 -5.31 4.36
N LEU A 190 -11.83 -5.83 4.63
CA LEU A 190 -12.82 -6.08 3.61
C LEU A 190 -13.59 -4.79 3.24
N ASP A 191 -13.10 -3.60 3.58
CA ASP A 191 -13.62 -2.33 3.06
C ASP A 191 -13.43 -2.22 1.53
N ILE A 192 -12.64 -3.12 0.93
CA ILE A 192 -12.49 -3.31 -0.52
C ILE A 192 -13.61 -4.15 -1.13
N PHE A 193 -14.38 -4.91 -0.34
CA PHE A 193 -15.39 -5.83 -0.89
C PHE A 193 -16.62 -5.11 -1.45
N CYS A 194 -17.06 -5.60 -2.60
CA CYS A 194 -18.44 -5.45 -3.03
C CYS A 194 -19.31 -6.56 -2.42
N CYS A 195 -20.62 -6.37 -2.43
CA CYS A 195 -21.59 -7.37 -2.04
C CYS A 195 -21.30 -8.69 -2.79
N LEU A 196 -21.12 -9.79 -2.05
CA LEU A 196 -20.78 -11.11 -2.63
C LEU A 196 -21.88 -11.66 -3.55
N ASN A 197 -23.07 -11.06 -3.55
CA ASN A 197 -24.05 -11.32 -4.57
C ASN A 197 -23.58 -10.74 -5.91
N ALA A 198 -23.19 -11.62 -6.83
CA ALA A 198 -22.74 -11.26 -8.18
C ALA A 198 -23.72 -10.36 -8.95
N LYS A 199 -25.02 -10.42 -8.65
CA LYS A 199 -26.03 -9.55 -9.27
C LYS A 199 -26.12 -8.15 -8.67
N CYS A 200 -25.62 -7.96 -7.45
CA CYS A 200 -25.71 -6.70 -6.71
C CYS A 200 -24.48 -5.83 -6.92
N GLY A 201 -23.28 -6.37 -6.65
CA GLY A 201 -22.02 -5.63 -6.81
C GLY A 201 -21.92 -4.34 -5.99
N SER A 202 -22.82 -4.09 -5.04
CA SER A 202 -22.81 -2.85 -4.25
C SER A 202 -21.55 -2.73 -3.41
N PRO A 203 -20.99 -1.51 -3.26
CA PRO A 203 -19.75 -1.29 -2.51
C PRO A 203 -19.89 -1.54 -1.01
N SER A 204 -18.75 -1.63 -0.32
CA SER A 204 -18.63 -1.97 1.11
C SER A 204 -19.43 -1.08 2.05
N TYR A 205 -19.60 0.22 1.73
CA TYR A 205 -20.41 1.12 2.58
C TYR A 205 -21.90 0.73 2.63
N ASN A 206 -22.37 -0.12 1.72
CA ASN A 206 -23.71 -0.71 1.76
C ASN A 206 -23.74 -2.04 2.53
N ILE A 207 -22.69 -2.40 3.26
CA ILE A 207 -22.57 -3.69 3.95
C ILE A 207 -22.43 -3.48 5.45
N ILE A 208 -23.28 -4.16 6.22
CA ILE A 208 -23.17 -4.22 7.67
C ILE A 208 -22.52 -5.55 8.06
N PHE A 209 -21.41 -5.49 8.76
CA PHE A 209 -20.73 -6.65 9.32
C PHE A 209 -21.07 -6.86 10.80
N ARG A 210 -21.22 -8.12 11.21
CA ARG A 210 -21.39 -8.54 12.62
C ARG A 210 -20.68 -9.87 12.85
N HIS A 211 -20.30 -10.18 14.08
CA HIS A 211 -19.84 -11.55 14.38
C HIS A 211 -21.02 -12.54 14.38
N CYS A 212 -20.79 -13.78 13.94
CA CYS A 212 -21.83 -14.82 13.92
C CYS A 212 -22.02 -15.53 15.27
N SER A 213 -20.96 -15.62 16.08
CA SER A 213 -20.96 -16.37 17.33
C SER A 213 -19.99 -15.74 18.32
N LYS A 214 -18.83 -16.37 18.53
CA LYS A 214 -17.75 -15.89 19.38
C LYS A 214 -16.87 -14.92 18.61
N GLN A 215 -16.76 -13.71 19.12
CA GLN A 215 -15.72 -12.78 18.70
C GLN A 215 -14.41 -13.19 19.38
N TYR A 216 -13.39 -13.45 18.57
CA TYR A 216 -12.03 -13.60 19.07
C TYR A 216 -11.34 -12.23 19.04
N TYR A 217 -10.29 -12.08 19.84
CA TYR A 217 -9.47 -10.87 19.92
C TYR A 217 -8.00 -11.25 19.91
N GLY A 218 -7.13 -10.26 19.80
CA GLY A 218 -5.70 -10.54 19.84
C GLY A 218 -5.25 -11.38 18.65
N ARG A 219 -4.22 -12.20 18.86
CA ARG A 219 -3.70 -13.20 17.90
C ARG A 219 -4.73 -14.20 17.36
N TYR A 220 -5.92 -14.25 17.93
CA TYR A 220 -7.00 -15.13 17.48
C TYR A 220 -8.04 -14.40 16.64
N TRP A 221 -7.85 -13.12 16.34
CA TRP A 221 -8.80 -12.29 15.59
C TRP A 221 -9.29 -12.95 14.30
N LEU A 222 -8.37 -13.54 13.51
CA LEU A 222 -8.68 -14.22 12.25
C LEU A 222 -9.49 -15.52 12.41
N LYS A 223 -9.75 -15.99 13.64
CA LYS A 223 -10.67 -17.12 13.92
C LYS A 223 -12.13 -16.66 14.08
N THR A 224 -12.38 -15.36 14.11
CA THR A 224 -13.74 -14.81 14.17
C THR A 224 -14.49 -15.18 12.90
N ASN A 225 -15.76 -15.57 13.01
CA ASN A 225 -16.62 -15.79 11.86
C ASN A 225 -17.60 -14.62 11.74
N ILE A 226 -17.82 -14.16 10.51
CA ILE A 226 -18.54 -12.93 10.25
C ILE A 226 -19.84 -13.20 9.51
N ARG A 227 -20.85 -12.42 9.87
CA ARG A 227 -22.09 -12.22 9.15
C ARG A 227 -21.99 -10.90 8.42
N TYR A 228 -22.38 -10.86 7.15
CA TYR A 228 -22.65 -9.60 6.48
C TYR A 228 -24.10 -9.53 6.01
N THR A 229 -24.65 -8.34 6.01
CA THR A 229 -25.94 -8.01 5.41
C THR A 229 -25.75 -6.84 4.46
N CYS A 230 -26.11 -7.03 3.19
CA CYS A 230 -26.11 -5.93 2.21
C CYS A 230 -27.40 -5.12 2.35
N LEU A 231 -27.28 -3.80 2.50
CA LEU A 231 -28.39 -2.87 2.62
C LEU A 231 -29.13 -2.69 1.28
N GLN A 232 -28.45 -2.84 0.15
CA GLN A 232 -29.04 -2.66 -1.18
C GLN A 232 -29.89 -3.86 -1.63
N CYS A 233 -29.38 -5.08 -1.50
CA CYS A 233 -30.07 -6.29 -1.99
C CYS A 233 -30.61 -7.19 -0.88
N HIS A 234 -30.44 -6.78 0.39
CA HIS A 234 -30.90 -7.48 1.59
C HIS A 234 -30.37 -8.91 1.79
N ILE A 235 -29.44 -9.37 0.95
CA ILE A 235 -28.79 -10.66 1.15
C ILE A 235 -27.96 -10.64 2.43
N THR A 236 -28.14 -11.70 3.21
CA THR A 236 -27.38 -11.96 4.42
C THR A 236 -26.61 -13.27 4.25
N ASN A 237 -25.29 -13.21 4.37
CA ASN A 237 -24.46 -14.40 4.45
C ASN A 237 -23.92 -14.55 5.88
N LYS A 238 -23.87 -15.78 6.38
CA LYS A 238 -23.49 -16.12 7.75
C LYS A 238 -22.23 -16.98 7.72
N ALA A 239 -21.44 -16.88 8.78
CA ALA A 239 -20.26 -17.70 9.02
C ALA A 239 -19.19 -17.61 7.92
N ILE A 240 -19.00 -16.40 7.37
CA ILE A 240 -17.84 -16.12 6.53
C ILE A 240 -16.59 -16.27 7.39
N THR A 241 -15.67 -17.10 6.94
CA THR A 241 -14.35 -17.28 7.54
C THR A 241 -13.36 -16.31 6.91
N THR A 242 -12.32 -15.94 7.66
CA THR A 242 -11.20 -15.16 7.13
C THR A 242 -10.60 -15.84 5.88
N PRO A 243 -10.43 -15.11 4.77
CA PRO A 243 -9.69 -15.60 3.62
C PRO A 243 -8.26 -16.01 3.99
N LYS A 244 -7.73 -17.05 3.31
CA LYS A 244 -6.39 -17.62 3.60
C LYS A 244 -5.23 -16.69 3.25
N TRP A 245 -5.48 -15.68 2.42
CA TRP A 245 -4.49 -14.68 1.99
C TRP A 245 -4.40 -13.49 2.95
N ILE A 246 -5.11 -13.52 4.09
CA ILE A 246 -5.03 -12.50 5.13
C ILE A 246 -4.21 -13.04 6.29
N PHE A 247 -3.25 -12.24 6.73
CA PHE A 247 -2.29 -12.58 7.76
C PHE A 247 -2.34 -11.56 8.90
N LEU A 248 -1.96 -11.97 10.10
CA LEU A 248 -1.74 -11.05 11.20
C LEU A 248 -0.37 -10.39 11.03
N ALA A 249 -0.32 -9.08 11.25
CA ALA A 249 0.95 -8.39 11.38
C ALA A 249 1.65 -8.81 12.69
N TRP A 250 2.97 -8.96 12.61
CA TRP A 250 3.92 -9.12 13.71
C TRP A 250 4.06 -7.80 14.47
N SER A 251 2.99 -7.40 15.14
CA SER A 251 3.00 -6.26 16.05
C SER A 251 2.30 -6.60 17.36
N GLN A 252 2.51 -5.76 18.37
CA GLN A 252 1.74 -5.85 19.63
C GLN A 252 0.24 -5.54 19.39
N ASN A 253 -0.08 -4.90 18.28
CA ASN A 253 -1.42 -4.52 17.88
C ASN A 253 -2.04 -5.60 16.99
N PHE A 254 -2.64 -6.60 17.62
CA PHE A 254 -3.22 -7.76 16.94
C PHE A 254 -4.45 -7.48 16.03
N GLY A 255 -4.91 -6.23 15.98
CA GLY A 255 -5.88 -5.81 14.96
C GLY A 255 -5.21 -5.49 13.62
N CYS A 256 -3.89 -5.30 13.61
CA CYS A 256 -3.13 -5.07 12.40
C CYS A 256 -3.01 -6.37 11.60
N ILE A 257 -3.34 -6.29 10.33
CA ILE A 257 -3.30 -7.40 9.39
C ILE A 257 -2.60 -6.94 8.10
N TRP A 258 -2.19 -7.91 7.30
CA TRP A 258 -1.76 -7.64 5.93
C TRP A 258 -2.23 -8.70 4.95
N TYR A 259 -2.21 -8.36 3.67
CA TYR A 259 -2.47 -9.27 2.55
C TYR A 259 -1.72 -8.82 1.28
N GLN A 260 -1.61 -9.74 0.33
CA GLN A 260 -1.03 -9.53 -1.00
C GLN A 260 -2.09 -9.21 -2.06
#